data_AF-A0A1Y1XV79-F1
#
_entry.id   AF-A0A1Y1XV79-F1
#
_cell.length_a   1.000
_cell.length_b   1.000
_cell.length_c   1.000
_cell.angle_alpha   90.00
_cell.angle_beta   90.00
_cell.angle_gamma   90.00
#
_symmetry.space_group_name_H-M   'P 1'
#
loop_
_entity.id
_entity.type
_entity.pdbx_description
1 polymer ?
#
loop_
_entity_poly.entity_id
_entity_poly.type
_entity_poly.pdbx_seq_one_letter_code
_entity_poly.pdbx_strand_id
1 'polypeptide(L)'
;MKSWTALICFALCILQFAFATGNPRNGSRGHVKRHPRKSDIVLIGKESAQKHTEYQASIGQITHSEPGRPLSTRVSKTGFRWTALGENVAMGYQITNAVMNGWTNSPGHRQNILNPQFTHFGSGYVANGNYWTQNFGRSA
;
A
#
# COMPACT_ATOMS: atom_id res chain seq x y z
N MET A 1 22.97 -18.41 -6.28
CA MET A 1 23.01 -17.00 -6.74
C MET A 1 21.94 -16.23 -5.97
N LYS A 2 22.34 -15.49 -4.94
CA LYS A 2 21.42 -14.77 -4.04
C LYS A 2 21.20 -13.38 -4.65
N SER A 3 20.06 -13.17 -5.31
CA SER A 3 19.83 -11.92 -6.05
C SER A 3 19.52 -10.78 -5.09
N TRP A 4 20.35 -9.73 -5.18
CA TRP A 4 20.25 -8.47 -4.46
C TRP A 4 19.00 -7.65 -4.83
N THR A 5 18.15 -8.15 -5.73
CA THR A 5 16.91 -7.52 -6.22
C THR A 5 15.76 -7.48 -5.21
N ALA A 6 15.74 -8.36 -4.20
CA ALA A 6 14.64 -8.45 -3.24
C ALA A 6 14.63 -7.33 -2.18
N LEU A 7 15.81 -6.94 -1.67
CA LEU A 7 15.96 -5.74 -0.83
C LEU A 7 15.71 -4.48 -1.67
N ILE A 8 16.10 -4.50 -2.94
CA ILE A 8 15.88 -3.41 -3.87
C ILE A 8 14.40 -3.21 -4.16
N CYS A 9 13.49 -4.21 -4.23
CA CYS A 9 12.06 -3.92 -4.50
C CYS A 9 11.28 -3.38 -3.30
N PHE A 10 11.53 -3.86 -2.08
CA PHE A 10 10.91 -3.30 -0.87
C PHE A 10 11.50 -1.93 -0.52
N ALA A 11 12.82 -1.78 -0.68
CA ALA A 11 13.49 -0.51 -0.57
C ALA A 11 13.13 0.43 -1.73
N LEU A 12 12.91 -0.02 -2.97
CA LEU A 12 12.48 0.80 -4.11
C LEU A 12 11.04 1.24 -3.99
N CYS A 13 10.14 0.43 -3.42
CA CYS A 13 8.78 0.92 -3.15
C CYS A 13 8.80 2.03 -2.09
N ILE A 14 9.70 1.94 -1.09
CA ILE A 14 9.95 2.99 -0.10
C ILE A 14 10.78 4.18 -0.69
N LEU A 15 11.76 3.92 -1.56
CA LEU A 15 12.67 4.91 -2.16
C LEU A 15 12.01 5.68 -3.31
N GLN A 16 11.22 5.02 -4.17
CA GLN A 16 10.41 5.69 -5.20
C GLN A 16 9.37 6.61 -4.56
N PHE A 17 8.80 6.21 -3.42
CA PHE A 17 7.96 7.09 -2.61
C PHE A 17 8.74 8.26 -1.98
N ALA A 18 9.94 8.02 -1.45
CA ALA A 18 10.77 9.07 -0.87
C ALA A 18 11.22 10.11 -1.92
N PHE A 19 11.57 9.69 -3.15
CA PHE A 19 12.00 10.59 -4.22
C PHE A 19 10.85 11.33 -4.93
N ALA A 20 9.65 10.75 -5.02
CA ALA A 20 8.47 11.42 -5.59
C ALA A 20 7.96 12.60 -4.75
N THR A 21 8.37 12.69 -3.48
CA THR A 21 8.08 13.83 -2.58
C THR A 21 9.16 14.92 -2.59
N GLY A 22 10.00 14.94 -3.64
CA GLY A 22 11.13 15.86 -3.82
C GLY A 22 10.88 17.30 -3.34
N ASN A 23 11.77 17.75 -2.46
CA ASN A 23 11.92 19.10 -1.97
C ASN A 23 12.47 20.04 -3.06
N PRO A 24 11.78 21.16 -3.38
CA PRO A 24 12.47 22.38 -3.81
C PRO A 24 12.34 23.47 -2.75
N ARG A 25 13.49 24.03 -2.39
CA ARG A 25 13.59 25.24 -1.57
C ARG A 25 13.04 26.45 -2.34
N ASN A 26 12.36 27.31 -1.58
CA ASN A 26 12.08 28.73 -1.80
C ASN A 26 10.85 29.13 -2.64
N GLY A 27 10.01 30.01 -2.09
CA GLY A 27 8.86 30.63 -2.75
C GLY A 27 7.66 30.84 -1.81
N SER A 28 7.51 32.05 -1.31
CA SER A 28 6.46 32.55 -0.42
C SER A 28 5.04 32.51 -1.02
N ARG A 29 4.08 31.94 -0.28
CA ARG A 29 2.68 32.39 -0.07
C ARG A 29 1.87 31.31 0.66
N GLY A 30 1.00 31.76 1.56
CA GLY A 30 0.30 30.95 2.54
C GLY A 30 -0.63 29.90 1.95
N HIS A 31 -0.37 28.65 2.28
CA HIS A 31 -1.32 27.60 2.63
C HIS A 31 -0.57 26.69 3.59
N VAL A 32 -1.20 26.24 4.67
CA VAL A 32 -0.56 25.38 5.67
C VAL A 32 -0.08 24.10 5.00
N LYS A 33 1.20 24.04 4.61
CA LYS A 33 1.88 22.81 4.15
C LYS A 33 1.98 21.88 5.35
N ARG A 34 0.93 21.07 5.58
CA ARG A 34 1.07 19.89 6.44
C ARG A 34 1.98 18.91 5.72
N HIS A 35 3.23 18.84 6.15
CA HIS A 35 4.06 17.67 5.88
C HIS A 35 3.28 16.44 6.38
N PRO A 36 3.20 15.34 5.62
CA PRO A 36 2.69 14.08 6.15
C PRO A 36 3.48 13.80 7.42
N ARG A 37 2.81 13.76 8.58
CA ARG A 37 3.53 13.39 9.79
C ARG A 37 3.97 11.95 9.58
N LYS A 38 5.17 11.58 10.02
CA LYS A 38 5.63 10.17 9.95
C LYS A 38 4.60 9.18 10.53
N SER A 39 3.74 9.64 11.44
CA SER A 39 2.58 8.90 11.93
C SER A 39 1.57 8.53 10.84
N ASP A 40 1.30 9.44 9.91
CA ASP A 40 0.25 9.29 8.91
C ASP A 40 0.65 8.24 7.86
N ILE A 41 1.93 8.18 7.45
CA ILE A 41 2.45 7.11 6.57
C ILE A 41 2.38 5.72 7.23
N VAL A 42 2.57 5.63 8.55
CA VAL A 42 2.65 4.35 9.27
C VAL A 42 1.26 3.80 9.66
N LEU A 43 0.24 4.65 9.79
CA LEU A 43 -1.08 4.26 10.31
C LEU A 43 -2.07 3.74 9.25
N ILE A 44 -2.02 4.24 8.01
CA ILE A 44 -3.09 3.99 7.02
C ILE A 44 -3.09 2.55 6.53
N GLY A 45 -1.95 2.15 5.98
CA GLY A 45 -1.87 0.96 5.18
C GLY A 45 -1.60 -0.27 6.03
N LYS A 46 -0.81 -0.16 7.10
CA LYS A 46 -0.51 -1.32 7.94
C LYS A 46 -1.75 -1.83 8.66
N GLU A 47 -2.54 -0.96 9.27
CA GLU A 47 -3.73 -1.41 10.02
C GLU A 47 -4.85 -1.87 9.07
N SER A 48 -5.18 -1.09 8.04
CA SER A 48 -6.23 -1.44 7.07
C SER A 48 -5.87 -2.70 6.27
N ALA A 49 -4.64 -2.79 5.74
CA ALA A 49 -4.24 -3.93 4.92
C ALA A 49 -4.10 -5.20 5.77
N GLN A 50 -3.52 -5.13 6.99
CA GLN A 50 -3.38 -6.31 7.85
C GLN A 50 -4.73 -6.88 8.26
N LYS A 51 -5.68 -6.04 8.72
CA LYS A 51 -7.04 -6.50 9.05
C LYS A 51 -7.76 -7.12 7.85
N HIS A 52 -7.56 -6.56 6.66
CA HIS A 52 -8.15 -7.12 5.46
C HIS A 52 -7.51 -8.45 5.04
N THR A 53 -6.20 -8.59 5.21
CA THR A 53 -5.51 -9.88 5.00
C THR A 53 -5.99 -10.94 5.99
N GLU A 54 -6.19 -10.60 7.26
CA GLU A 54 -6.77 -11.49 8.28
C GLU A 54 -8.19 -11.92 7.91
N TYR A 55 -9.01 -10.98 7.42
CA TYR A 55 -10.35 -11.30 6.93
C TYR A 55 -10.29 -12.29 5.76
N GLN A 56 -9.52 -12.01 4.71
CA GLN A 56 -9.36 -12.90 3.55
C GLN A 56 -8.90 -14.31 3.98
N ALA A 57 -7.94 -14.38 4.91
CA ALA A 57 -7.49 -15.65 5.46
C ALA A 57 -8.58 -16.39 6.22
N SER A 58 -9.42 -15.69 7.00
CA SER A 58 -10.51 -16.29 7.78
C SER A 58 -11.64 -16.86 6.92
N ILE A 59 -11.86 -16.30 5.72
CA ILE A 59 -12.86 -16.79 4.77
C ILE A 59 -12.26 -17.71 3.69
N GLY A 60 -10.93 -17.91 3.68
CA GLY A 60 -10.27 -18.76 2.70
C GLY A 60 -10.27 -18.20 1.27
N GLN A 61 -10.44 -16.89 1.07
CA GLN A 61 -10.67 -16.28 -0.24
C GLN A 61 -10.09 -14.86 -0.33
N ILE A 62 -9.51 -14.53 -1.49
CA ILE A 62 -9.14 -13.14 -1.81
C ILE A 62 -10.34 -12.33 -2.30
N THR A 63 -10.43 -11.09 -1.82
CA THR A 63 -11.51 -10.16 -2.19
C THR A 63 -11.04 -8.73 -2.01
N HIS A 64 -11.64 -7.78 -2.73
CA HIS A 64 -11.45 -6.34 -2.49
C HIS A 64 -12.48 -5.76 -1.50
N SER A 65 -13.50 -6.54 -1.15
CA SER A 65 -14.57 -6.12 -0.25
C SER A 65 -14.87 -7.17 0.81
N GLU A 66 -14.81 -6.72 2.05
CA GLU A 66 -15.56 -7.33 3.16
C GLU A 66 -17.07 -7.01 2.98
N PRO A 67 -17.98 -7.75 3.62
CA PRO A 67 -19.42 -7.51 3.55
C PRO A 67 -19.76 -6.06 3.92
N GLY A 68 -20.13 -5.25 2.91
CA GLY A 68 -20.43 -3.83 3.05
C GLY A 68 -19.24 -2.95 3.48
N ARG A 69 -18.01 -3.44 3.36
CA ARG A 69 -16.80 -2.73 3.80
C ARG A 69 -15.73 -2.78 2.71
N PRO A 70 -15.89 -2.02 1.61
CA PRO A 70 -14.85 -1.85 0.58
C PRO A 70 -13.64 -1.10 1.15
N LEU A 71 -12.57 -1.03 0.37
CA LEU A 71 -11.31 -0.36 0.74
C LEU A 71 -11.53 1.04 1.32
N SER A 72 -12.40 1.84 0.70
CA SER A 72 -12.77 3.18 1.16
C SER A 72 -13.29 3.19 2.59
N THR A 73 -14.20 2.28 2.94
CA THR A 73 -14.72 2.13 4.30
C THR A 73 -13.64 1.65 5.27
N ARG A 74 -12.81 0.67 4.87
CA ARG A 74 -11.74 0.13 5.72
C ARG A 74 -10.69 1.19 6.05
N VAL A 75 -10.28 1.98 5.05
CA VAL A 75 -9.31 3.06 5.22
C VAL A 75 -9.90 4.24 5.99
N SER A 76 -11.13 4.67 5.71
CA SER A 76 -11.75 5.76 6.49
C SER A 76 -11.89 5.44 7.98
N LYS A 77 -12.07 4.16 8.34
CA LYS A 77 -12.16 3.71 9.74
C LYS A 77 -10.84 3.83 10.51
N THR A 78 -9.70 3.93 9.83
CA THR A 78 -8.40 4.20 10.51
C THR A 78 -8.23 5.68 10.89
N GLY A 79 -9.16 6.54 10.47
CA GLY A 79 -9.05 7.98 10.61
C GLY A 79 -8.24 8.65 9.49
N PHE A 80 -7.78 7.89 8.50
CA PHE A 80 -7.12 8.49 7.33
C PHE A 80 -8.10 9.22 6.45
N ARG A 81 -7.81 10.50 6.19
CA ARG A 81 -8.54 11.29 5.21
C ARG A 81 -7.85 11.16 3.85
N TRP A 82 -8.61 10.78 2.83
CA TRP A 82 -8.06 10.44 1.52
C TRP A 82 -8.83 11.12 0.38
N THR A 83 -8.13 11.34 -0.73
CA THR A 83 -8.70 11.78 -2.02
C THR A 83 -8.59 10.70 -3.09
N ALA A 84 -7.74 9.69 -2.89
CA ALA A 84 -7.68 8.50 -3.72
C ALA A 84 -7.11 7.31 -2.96
N LEU A 85 -7.52 6.11 -3.37
CA LEU A 85 -7.12 4.84 -2.81
C LEU A 85 -6.88 3.82 -3.93
N GLY A 86 -6.02 2.83 -3.66
CA GLY A 86 -5.80 1.67 -4.52
C GLY A 86 -5.46 0.44 -3.67
N GLU A 87 -5.72 -0.75 -4.18
CA GLU A 87 -5.45 -2.00 -3.47
C GLU A 87 -5.00 -3.11 -4.42
N ASN A 88 -3.99 -3.87 -3.99
CA ASN A 88 -3.59 -5.13 -4.57
C ASN A 88 -3.80 -6.25 -3.53
N VAL A 89 -4.34 -7.38 -3.95
CA VAL A 89 -4.46 -8.59 -3.13
C VAL A 89 -3.80 -9.77 -3.83
N ALA A 90 -3.31 -10.73 -3.06
CA ALA A 90 -2.77 -11.98 -3.60
C ALA A 90 -2.81 -13.10 -2.56
N MET A 91 -2.75 -14.35 -3.03
CA MET A 91 -2.70 -15.54 -2.19
C MET A 91 -1.71 -16.56 -2.78
N GLY A 92 -1.10 -17.39 -1.94
CA GLY A 92 -0.26 -18.52 -2.37
C GLY A 92 1.22 -18.19 -2.60
N TYR A 93 1.61 -16.92 -2.61
CA TYR A 93 3.01 -16.52 -2.77
C TYR A 93 3.76 -16.61 -1.44
N GLN A 94 4.75 -17.51 -1.34
CA GLN A 94 5.44 -17.79 -0.07
C GLN A 94 6.37 -16.67 0.40
N ILE A 95 6.86 -15.83 -0.51
CA ILE A 95 7.85 -14.80 -0.21
C ILE A 95 7.50 -13.48 -0.91
N THR A 96 7.93 -12.38 -0.30
CA THR A 96 7.69 -11.02 -0.78
C THR A 96 8.13 -10.82 -2.24
N ASN A 97 9.28 -11.38 -2.63
CA ASN A 97 9.77 -11.24 -4.00
C ASN A 97 8.82 -11.87 -5.03
N ALA A 98 8.21 -13.01 -4.69
CA ALA A 98 7.32 -13.72 -5.58
C ALA A 98 6.01 -12.96 -5.78
N VAL A 99 5.42 -12.43 -4.71
CA VAL A 99 4.18 -11.62 -4.81
C VAL A 99 4.41 -10.30 -5.53
N MET A 100 5.53 -9.62 -5.28
CA MET A 100 5.86 -8.37 -5.98
C MET A 100 6.04 -8.59 -7.48
N ASN A 101 6.68 -9.69 -7.89
CA ASN A 101 6.79 -10.07 -9.29
C ASN A 101 5.41 -10.40 -9.89
N GLY A 102 4.56 -11.12 -9.15
CA GLY A 102 3.18 -11.41 -9.54
C GLY A 102 2.37 -10.15 -9.83
N TRP A 103 2.39 -9.18 -8.91
CA TRP A 103 1.71 -7.90 -9.11
C TRP A 103 2.33 -7.06 -10.24
N THR A 104 3.66 -7.01 -10.35
CA THR A 104 4.35 -6.21 -11.39
C THR A 104 4.10 -6.73 -12.81
N ASN A 105 3.85 -8.03 -12.96
CA ASN A 105 3.53 -8.67 -14.24
C ASN A 105 2.03 -8.64 -14.58
N SER A 106 1.19 -8.16 -13.66
CA SER A 106 -0.24 -8.00 -13.88
C SER A 106 -0.57 -6.53 -14.17
N PRO A 107 -1.10 -6.17 -15.35
CA PRO A 107 -1.31 -4.76 -15.73
C PRO A 107 -2.10 -3.93 -14.70
N GLY A 108 -3.20 -4.48 -14.16
CA GLY A 108 -4.01 -3.78 -13.15
C GLY A 108 -3.27 -3.55 -11.83
N HIS A 109 -2.59 -4.57 -11.31
CA HIS A 109 -1.82 -4.43 -10.07
C HIS A 109 -0.59 -3.53 -10.24
N ARG A 110 0.07 -3.63 -11.40
CA ARG A 110 1.20 -2.78 -11.77
C ARG A 110 0.78 -1.32 -11.87
N GLN A 111 -0.42 -1.03 -12.39
CA GLN A 111 -0.96 0.33 -12.43
C GLN A 111 -1.03 0.93 -11.03
N ASN A 112 -1.51 0.19 -10.03
CA ASN A 112 -1.52 0.66 -8.64
C ASN A 112 -0.10 0.93 -8.11
N ILE A 113 0.85 0.02 -8.36
CA ILE A 113 2.24 0.16 -7.90
C ILE A 113 2.93 1.40 -8.49
N LEU A 114 2.68 1.69 -9.76
CA LEU A 114 3.34 2.77 -10.50
C LEU A 114 2.56 4.09 -10.49
N ASN A 115 1.39 4.16 -9.85
CA ASN A 115 0.55 5.35 -9.89
C ASN A 115 1.16 6.48 -9.04
N PRO A 116 1.62 7.59 -9.66
CA PRO A 116 2.25 8.70 -8.94
C PRO A 116 1.29 9.49 -8.05
N GLN A 117 -0.03 9.28 -8.18
CA GLN A 117 -1.03 9.87 -7.32
C GLN A 117 -0.93 9.35 -5.88
N PHE A 118 -0.47 8.11 -5.69
CA PHE A 118 -0.35 7.53 -4.37
C PHE A 118 0.92 8.03 -3.67
N THR A 119 0.75 8.43 -2.41
CA THR A 119 1.80 8.99 -1.54
C THR A 119 1.83 8.32 -0.17
N HIS A 120 0.89 7.42 0.08
CA HIS A 120 0.83 6.57 1.26
C HIS A 120 0.69 5.11 0.85
N PHE A 121 1.29 4.21 1.62
CA PHE A 121 1.30 2.77 1.37
C PHE A 121 1.25 2.01 2.69
N GLY A 122 0.66 0.81 2.67
CA GLY A 122 1.00 -0.23 3.65
C GLY A 122 0.45 -1.58 3.26
N SER A 123 0.98 -2.61 3.91
CA SER A 123 0.74 -4.00 3.54
C SER A 123 0.38 -4.87 4.74
N GLY A 124 -0.35 -5.94 4.47
CA GLY A 124 -0.68 -7.00 5.41
C GLY A 124 -0.29 -8.37 4.88
N TYR A 125 0.11 -9.27 5.78
CA TYR A 125 0.47 -10.65 5.45
C TYR A 125 -0.06 -11.63 6.49
N VAL A 126 -0.61 -12.76 6.03
CA VAL A 126 -0.96 -13.92 6.88
C VAL A 126 -0.34 -15.17 6.28
N ALA A 127 0.51 -15.84 7.08
CA ALA A 127 1.29 -16.99 6.63
C ALA A 127 0.43 -18.22 6.33
N ASN A 128 -0.63 -18.47 7.10
CA ASN A 128 -1.54 -19.57 6.84
C ASN A 128 -2.32 -19.29 5.55
N GLY A 129 -1.95 -19.98 4.45
CA GLY A 129 -2.48 -19.74 3.10
C GLY A 129 -1.79 -18.62 2.31
N ASN A 130 -0.76 -17.98 2.88
CA ASN A 130 0.05 -16.94 2.24
C ASN A 130 -0.79 -15.80 1.62
N TYR A 131 -1.60 -15.14 2.42
CA TYR A 131 -2.45 -14.01 1.98
C TYR A 131 -1.68 -12.70 2.07
N TRP A 132 -1.84 -11.85 1.06
CA TRP A 132 -1.19 -10.54 0.94
C TRP A 132 -2.20 -9.47 0.56
N THR A 133 -2.08 -8.31 1.20
CA THR A 133 -2.79 -7.08 0.82
C THR A 133 -1.79 -5.94 0.75
N GLN A 134 -1.90 -5.08 -0.24
CA GLN A 134 -1.15 -3.84 -0.39
C GLN A 134 -2.15 -2.72 -0.67
N ASN A 135 -2.23 -1.76 0.25
CA ASN A 135 -3.10 -0.61 0.17
C ASN A 135 -2.29 0.64 -0.15
N PHE A 136 -2.82 1.47 -1.04
CA PHE A 136 -2.26 2.74 -1.47
C PHE A 136 -3.24 3.87 -1.16
N GLY A 137 -2.72 5.07 -0.93
CA GLY A 137 -3.55 6.23 -0.68
C GLY A 137 -2.91 7.57 -1.03
N ARG A 138 -3.77 8.55 -1.29
CA ARG A 138 -3.44 9.98 -1.34
C ARG A 138 -4.17 10.68 -0.22
N SER A 139 -3.46 11.40 0.64
CA SER A 139 -4.10 12.17 1.71
C SER A 139 -4.96 13.30 1.13
N ALA A 140 -6.07 13.59 1.82
CA ALA A 140 -6.91 14.76 1.54
C ALA A 140 -6.32 16.06 2.09
#